data_AF-A0A7J4PJU1-F1
#
_entry.id   AF-A0A7J4PJU1-F1
#
_cell.length_a   1.000
_cell.length_b   1.000
_cell.length_c   1.000
_cell.angle_alpha   90.00
_cell.angle_beta   90.00
_cell.angle_gamma   90.00
#
_symmetry.space_group_name_H-M   'P 1'
#
loop_
_entity.id
_entity.type
_entity.pdbx_description
1 polymer ?
#
loop_
_entity_poly.entity_id
_entity_poly.type
_entity_poly.pdbx_seq_one_letter_code
_entity_poly.pdbx_strand_id
1 'polypeptide(L)'
;MPDSSKPVESKEYSIDSNSDSDFDFDSVSESTEPFPPAPSYHTTEFIAWLKKRGAIRKLSECMRKWESEGLDIEDIVSSLGPETIAIYRSRGEKVVFLKNKVWADRWMIFHDLEVPHHKHKKRL
;
A
#
# COMPACT_ATOMS: atom_id res chain seq x y z
N MET A 1 -50.02 -47.66 24.56
CA MET A 1 -51.35 -47.45 23.92
C MET A 1 -52.37 -47.35 25.05
N PRO A 2 -53.35 -46.43 25.03
CA PRO A 2 -54.09 -45.82 23.91
C PRO A 2 -53.90 -44.27 23.86
N ASP A 3 -54.55 -43.42 23.05
CA ASP A 3 -55.10 -43.38 21.68
C ASP A 3 -55.61 -41.92 21.51
N SER A 4 -55.56 -41.38 20.28
CA SER A 4 -56.32 -40.23 19.76
C SER A 4 -56.05 -38.84 20.36
N SER A 5 -55.75 -37.78 19.61
CA SER A 5 -56.43 -37.31 18.40
C SER A 5 -55.52 -36.42 17.54
N LYS A 6 -55.57 -36.59 16.22
CA LYS A 6 -55.28 -35.53 15.22
C LYS A 6 -56.55 -34.67 15.04
N PRO A 7 -56.64 -33.70 14.10
CA PRO A 7 -55.65 -32.77 13.51
C PRO A 7 -56.09 -31.29 13.72
N VAL A 8 -55.22 -30.30 13.52
CA VAL A 8 -55.69 -28.96 13.13
C VAL A 8 -54.83 -28.41 12.00
N GLU A 9 -55.54 -28.22 10.90
CA GLU A 9 -55.19 -27.67 9.60
C GLU A 9 -55.08 -26.14 9.66
N SER A 10 -54.48 -25.56 8.61
CA SER A 10 -54.43 -24.14 8.23
C SER A 10 -53.21 -23.37 8.75
N LYS A 11 -52.44 -22.61 7.95
CA LYS A 11 -52.77 -21.95 6.68
C LYS A 11 -51.47 -21.68 5.92
N GLU A 12 -51.54 -21.90 4.62
CA GLU A 12 -50.63 -21.36 3.63
C GLU A 12 -50.62 -19.84 3.74
N TYR A 13 -49.43 -19.25 3.83
CA TYR A 13 -49.20 -17.86 3.46
C TYR A 13 -48.21 -17.88 2.31
N SER A 14 -48.74 -17.78 1.10
CA SER A 14 -47.99 -17.40 -0.08
C SER A 14 -47.45 -16.00 0.13
N ILE A 15 -46.14 -15.86 0.23
CA ILE A 15 -45.45 -14.58 0.04
C ILE A 15 -44.81 -14.65 -1.34
N ASP A 16 -45.62 -14.33 -2.35
CA ASP A 16 -45.08 -13.83 -3.61
C ASP A 16 -44.66 -12.39 -3.36
N SER A 17 -43.36 -12.17 -3.26
CA SER A 17 -42.78 -10.85 -3.32
C SER A 17 -41.53 -10.95 -4.17
N ASN A 18 -41.75 -10.87 -5.49
CA ASN A 18 -40.76 -10.38 -6.43
C ASN A 18 -40.30 -9.00 -5.94
N SER A 19 -39.18 -8.99 -5.21
CA SER A 19 -38.38 -7.79 -5.02
C SER A 19 -37.10 -8.02 -5.82
N ASP A 20 -37.20 -7.70 -7.11
CA ASP A 20 -36.05 -7.46 -7.98
C ASP A 20 -35.33 -6.21 -7.46
N SER A 21 -34.45 -6.40 -6.49
CA SER A 21 -33.51 -5.38 -6.04
C SER A 21 -32.29 -6.05 -5.40
N ASP A 22 -31.63 -6.92 -6.16
CA ASP A 22 -30.31 -7.44 -5.83
C ASP A 22 -29.33 -7.03 -6.93
N PHE A 23 -28.97 -5.75 -6.91
CA PHE A 23 -27.64 -5.35 -7.36
C PHE A 23 -27.25 -4.08 -6.60
N ASP A 24 -27.10 -4.22 -5.28
CA ASP A 24 -26.09 -3.45 -4.58
C ASP A 24 -24.75 -3.85 -5.20
N PHE A 25 -24.38 -3.11 -6.25
CA PHE A 25 -23.00 -2.95 -6.66
C PHE A 25 -22.31 -2.35 -5.44
N ASP A 26 -21.89 -3.24 -4.55
CA ASP A 26 -20.97 -2.97 -3.46
C ASP A 26 -19.79 -2.29 -4.13
N SER A 27 -19.84 -0.97 -4.14
CA SER A 27 -18.76 -0.11 -4.54
C SER A 27 -17.76 -0.28 -3.41
N VAL A 28 -17.08 -1.43 -3.46
CA VAL A 28 -15.76 -1.63 -2.91
C VAL A 28 -14.97 -0.52 -3.57
N SER A 29 -14.95 0.62 -2.90
CA SER A 29 -13.84 1.54 -2.91
C SER A 29 -12.67 0.69 -2.46
N GLU A 30 -12.09 -0.04 -3.41
CA GLU A 30 -10.84 -0.73 -3.28
C GLU A 30 -9.88 0.41 -2.96
N SER A 31 -9.63 0.62 -1.66
CA SER A 31 -8.73 1.61 -1.15
C SER A 31 -7.42 1.40 -1.88
N THR A 32 -7.20 2.19 -2.92
CA THR A 32 -6.09 2.03 -3.87
C THR A 32 -4.79 2.48 -3.20
N GLU A 33 -4.88 2.93 -1.95
CA GLU A 33 -3.77 3.25 -1.07
C GLU A 33 -2.97 1.98 -0.75
N PRO A 34 -1.70 1.93 -1.14
CA PRO A 34 -0.85 0.79 -0.87
C PRO A 34 -0.54 0.63 0.62
N PHE A 35 0.16 -0.46 0.96
CA PHE A 35 0.40 -0.88 2.33
C PHE A 35 0.98 0.24 3.22
N PRO A 36 0.45 0.42 4.45
CA PRO A 36 0.97 1.40 5.39
C PRO A 36 2.42 1.08 5.77
N PRO A 37 3.22 2.08 6.16
CA PRO A 37 2.86 3.49 6.36
C PRO A 37 2.62 4.23 5.03
N ALA A 38 1.72 5.21 5.05
CA ALA A 38 1.44 6.08 3.91
C ALA A 38 2.42 7.27 3.88
N PRO A 39 3.43 7.26 3.00
CA PRO A 39 4.35 8.37 2.83
C PRO A 39 3.64 9.56 2.18
N SER A 40 4.10 10.76 2.48
CA SER A 40 3.70 11.95 1.71
C SER A 40 4.19 11.86 0.27
N TYR A 41 3.63 12.69 -0.64
CA TYR A 41 4.09 12.76 -2.02
C TYR A 41 5.60 13.04 -2.10
N HIS A 42 6.09 14.06 -1.39
CA HIS A 42 7.52 14.41 -1.34
C HIS A 42 8.38 13.29 -0.74
N THR A 43 7.87 12.60 0.27
CA THR A 43 8.53 11.40 0.80
C THR A 43 8.64 10.31 -0.27
N THR A 44 7.60 10.12 -1.08
CA THR A 44 7.61 9.17 -2.20
C THR A 44 8.59 9.61 -3.30
N GLU A 45 8.69 10.90 -3.61
CA GLU A 45 9.72 11.41 -4.53
C GLU A 45 11.13 11.12 -4.03
N PHE A 46 11.37 11.30 -2.72
CA PHE A 46 12.62 10.92 -2.07
C PHE A 46 12.91 9.42 -2.22
N ILE A 47 11.92 8.57 -1.93
CA ILE A 47 12.04 7.12 -2.06
C ILE A 47 12.31 6.72 -3.51
N ALA A 48 11.62 7.33 -4.48
CA ALA A 48 11.83 7.09 -5.90
C ALA A 48 13.25 7.46 -6.33
N TRP A 49 13.75 8.61 -5.88
CA TRP A 49 15.13 9.04 -6.12
C TRP A 49 16.15 8.09 -5.48
N LEU A 50 15.91 7.66 -4.24
CA LEU A 50 16.78 6.73 -3.54
C LEU A 50 16.83 5.36 -4.26
N LYS A 51 15.67 4.86 -4.69
CA LYS A 51 15.55 3.62 -5.47
C LYS A 51 16.29 3.73 -6.81
N LYS A 52 16.11 4.82 -7.58
CA LYS A 52 16.84 5.09 -8.84
C LYS A 52 18.36 4.94 -8.68
N ARG A 53 18.88 5.30 -7.51
CA ARG A 53 20.33 5.34 -7.24
C ARG A 53 20.87 4.09 -6.54
N GLY A 54 20.09 3.02 -6.48
CA GLY A 54 20.51 1.72 -5.94
C GLY A 54 19.96 1.41 -4.54
N ALA A 55 18.92 2.12 -4.08
CA ALA A 55 18.28 1.91 -2.78
C ALA A 55 19.19 2.16 -1.55
N ILE A 56 20.38 2.74 -1.76
CA ILE A 56 21.35 3.11 -0.73
C ILE A 56 22.06 4.41 -1.12
N ARG A 57 22.13 5.38 -0.21
CA ARG A 57 22.90 6.62 -0.39
C ARG A 57 23.44 7.17 0.94
N LYS A 58 24.48 8.01 0.88
CA LYS A 58 24.99 8.70 2.07
C LYS A 58 23.92 9.65 2.62
N LEU A 59 23.76 9.67 3.95
CA LEU A 59 22.79 10.54 4.60
C LEU A 59 23.05 12.02 4.25
N SER A 60 24.31 12.43 4.23
CA SER A 60 24.70 13.79 3.82
C SER A 60 24.34 14.13 2.38
N GLU A 61 24.38 13.15 1.45
CA GLU A 61 23.95 13.36 0.07
C GLU A 61 22.43 13.52 -0.01
N CYS A 62 21.67 12.72 0.76
CA CYS A 62 20.22 12.84 0.87
C CYS A 62 19.82 14.20 1.44
N MET A 63 20.37 14.58 2.60
CA MET A 63 20.07 15.87 3.24
C MET A 63 20.35 17.04 2.29
N ARG A 64 21.54 17.09 1.69
CA ARG A 64 21.90 18.19 0.77
C ARG A 64 20.97 18.29 -0.45
N LYS A 65 20.42 17.18 -0.95
CA LYS A 65 19.54 17.19 -2.13
C LYS A 65 18.12 17.66 -1.81
N TRP A 66 17.65 17.37 -0.61
CA TRP A 66 16.24 17.54 -0.21
C TRP A 66 16.04 18.65 0.83
N GLU A 67 17.12 19.23 1.34
CA GLU A 67 17.10 20.43 2.21
C GLU A 67 16.40 21.60 1.53
N SER A 68 16.62 21.81 0.22
CA SER A 68 15.93 22.86 -0.55
C SER A 68 14.43 22.62 -0.70
N GLU A 69 13.98 21.38 -0.50
CA GLU A 69 12.59 20.97 -0.59
C GLU A 69 11.96 20.85 0.82
N GLY A 70 12.70 21.21 1.86
CA GLY A 70 12.23 21.26 3.25
C GLY A 70 12.02 19.89 3.90
N LEU A 71 12.61 18.82 3.35
CA LEU A 71 12.46 17.47 3.88
C LEU A 71 13.52 17.15 4.92
N ASP A 72 13.06 16.71 6.10
CA ASP A 72 13.92 16.13 7.12
C ASP A 72 14.05 14.61 6.90
N ILE A 73 15.20 14.19 6.41
CA ILE A 73 15.46 12.78 6.09
C ILE A 73 15.50 11.92 7.36
N GLU A 74 15.97 12.44 8.50
CA GLU A 74 16.02 11.65 9.73
C GLU A 74 14.59 11.44 10.28
N ASP A 75 13.73 12.45 10.22
CA ASP A 75 12.31 12.35 10.60
C ASP A 75 11.52 11.41 9.67
N ILE A 76 11.75 11.48 8.36
CA ILE A 76 11.15 10.56 7.39
C ILE A 76 11.54 9.11 7.69
N VAL A 77 12.81 8.86 8.02
CA VAL A 77 13.26 7.50 8.35
C VAL A 77 12.64 7.02 9.66
N SER A 78 12.52 7.91 10.64
CA SER A 78 11.89 7.62 11.94
C SER A 78 10.41 7.29 11.79
N SER A 79 9.67 8.07 10.99
CA SER A 79 8.22 7.89 10.78
C SER A 79 7.86 6.64 9.98
N LEU A 80 8.63 6.32 8.93
CA LEU A 80 8.40 5.13 8.09
C LEU A 80 8.84 3.82 8.76
N GLY A 81 9.73 3.93 9.75
CA GLY A 81 10.23 2.82 10.54
C GLY A 81 11.31 1.97 9.87
N PRO A 82 12.11 1.26 10.68
CA PRO A 82 13.33 0.56 10.25
C PRO A 82 13.08 -0.62 9.31
N GLU A 83 11.86 -1.15 9.28
CA GLU A 83 11.46 -2.24 8.37
C GLU A 83 11.29 -1.76 6.93
N THR A 84 11.02 -0.47 6.74
CA THR A 84 10.81 0.16 5.44
C THR A 84 12.10 0.81 4.96
N ILE A 85 12.65 1.70 5.77
CA ILE A 85 13.85 2.50 5.49
C ILE A 85 14.64 2.66 6.78
N ALA A 86 15.96 2.63 6.69
CA ALA A 86 16.81 2.74 7.87
C ALA A 86 18.07 3.54 7.57
N ILE A 87 18.59 4.20 8.61
CA ILE A 87 19.93 4.78 8.61
C ILE A 87 20.88 3.78 9.26
N TYR A 88 21.96 3.42 8.58
CA TYR A 88 23.03 2.61 9.16
C TYR A 88 24.40 3.25 8.95
N ARG A 89 25.39 2.71 9.66
CA ARG A 89 26.80 3.04 9.43
C ARG A 89 27.43 2.05 8.46
N SER A 90 28.05 2.56 7.41
CA SER A 90 28.83 1.79 6.45
C SER A 90 30.14 2.51 6.19
N ARG A 91 31.27 1.80 6.38
CA ARG A 91 32.62 2.34 6.15
C ARG A 91 32.88 3.68 6.85
N GLY A 92 32.37 3.84 8.06
CA GLY A 92 32.53 5.06 8.86
C GLY A 92 31.51 6.18 8.56
N GLU A 93 30.67 6.02 7.54
CA GLU A 93 29.69 7.03 7.13
C GLU A 93 28.25 6.58 7.44
N LYS A 94 27.37 7.54 7.75
CA LYS A 94 25.92 7.29 7.82
C LYS A 94 25.34 7.20 6.41
N VAL A 95 24.57 6.16 6.14
CA VAL A 95 23.87 5.97 4.87
C VAL A 95 22.41 5.64 5.13
N VAL A 96 21.53 6.11 4.25
CA VAL A 96 20.11 5.76 4.20
C VAL A 96 19.94 4.59 3.26
N PHE A 97 19.17 3.59 3.69
CA PHE A 97 18.88 2.40 2.93
C PHE A 97 17.42 2.05 2.96
N LEU A 98 16.90 1.82 1.77
CA LEU A 98 15.55 1.34 1.55
C LEU A 98 15.54 -0.19 1.62
N LYS A 99 15.02 -0.72 2.73
CA LYS A 99 14.93 -2.15 3.00
C LYS A 99 13.76 -2.76 2.22
N ASN A 100 12.60 -2.11 2.26
CA ASN A 100 11.40 -2.60 1.60
C ASN A 100 11.20 -1.96 0.22
N LYS A 101 11.79 -2.59 -0.81
CA LYS A 101 11.66 -2.14 -2.20
C LYS A 101 10.26 -2.36 -2.78
N VAL A 102 9.58 -3.43 -2.38
CA VAL A 102 8.23 -3.74 -2.88
C VAL A 102 7.24 -2.68 -2.41
N TRP A 103 7.35 -2.25 -1.15
CA TRP A 103 6.57 -1.14 -0.61
C TRP A 103 6.83 0.15 -1.39
N ALA A 104 8.10 0.49 -1.63
CA ALA A 104 8.45 1.67 -2.42
C ALA A 104 7.85 1.63 -3.83
N ASP A 105 7.91 0.48 -4.50
CA ASP A 105 7.40 0.32 -5.87
C ASP A 105 5.90 0.57 -5.93
N ARG A 106 5.15 0.08 -4.94
CA ARG A 106 3.70 0.29 -4.85
C ARG A 106 3.36 1.77 -4.65
N TRP A 107 4.06 2.46 -3.76
CA TRP A 107 3.86 3.91 -3.54
C TRP A 107 4.26 4.75 -4.75
N MET A 108 5.32 4.35 -5.46
CA MET A 108 5.73 5.01 -6.70
C MET A 108 4.70 4.84 -7.81
N ILE A 109 4.10 3.65 -7.96
CA ILE A 109 3.00 3.42 -8.91
C ILE A 109 1.78 4.26 -8.54
N PHE A 110 1.42 4.28 -7.25
CA PHE A 110 0.27 5.06 -6.76
C PHE A 110 0.41 6.57 -7.06
N HIS A 111 1.62 7.11 -6.96
CA HIS A 111 1.90 8.52 -7.26
C HIS A 111 2.35 8.79 -8.71
N ASP A 112 2.28 7.80 -9.61
CA ASP A 112 2.78 7.88 -10.99
C ASP A 112 4.26 8.36 -11.09
N LEU A 113 5.05 8.07 -10.06
CA LEU A 113 6.49 8.32 -9.97
C LEU A 113 7.29 7.11 -10.46
N GLU A 114 6.64 6.20 -11.20
CA GLU A 114 7.22 4.94 -11.61
C GLU A 114 8.50 5.18 -12.41
N VAL A 115 9.54 4.48 -11.98
CA VAL A 115 10.81 4.48 -12.68
C VAL A 115 10.80 3.23 -13.53
N PRO A 116 10.70 3.35 -14.87
CA PRO A 116 10.55 2.20 -15.72
C PRO A 116 11.72 1.24 -15.48
N HIS A 117 11.42 0.10 -14.87
CA HIS A 117 12.38 -0.98 -14.64
C HIS A 117 12.33 -1.99 -15.79
N HIS A 118 12.11 -1.53 -17.02
CA HIS A 118 12.08 -2.41 -18.19
C HIS A 118 13.48 -2.59 -18.77
N LYS A 119 14.21 -3.57 -18.21
CA LYS A 119 15.25 -4.30 -18.93
C LYS A 119 14.86 -5.77 -19.12
N HIS A 120 13.61 -6.03 -19.48
CA HIS A 120 13.31 -7.22 -20.28
C HIS A 120 13.58 -6.85 -21.74
N LYS A 121 14.81 -7.10 -22.22
CA LYS A 121 15.05 -7.22 -23.65
C LYS A 121 14.14 -8.36 -24.14
N LYS A 122 13.07 -8.05 -24.87
CA LYS A 122 12.48 -9.04 -25.77
C LYS A 122 13.59 -9.40 -26.76
N ARG A 123 14.11 -10.63 -26.68
CA ARG A 123 14.89 -11.21 -27.78
C ARG A 123 13.89 -11.36 -28.93
N LEU A 124 14.04 -10.52 -29.95
CA LEU A 124 13.52 -10.78 -31.29
C LEU A 124 14.30 -11.93 -31.91
#